data_AF-A0A9D1FWB1-F1
#
_entry.id   AF-A0A9D1FWB1-F1
#
_cell.length_a   1.000
_cell.length_b   1.000
_cell.length_c   1.000
_cell.angle_alpha   90.00
_cell.angle_beta   90.00
_cell.angle_gamma   90.00
#
_symmetry.space_group_name_H-M   'P 1'
#
loop_
_entity.id
_entity.type
_entity.pdbx_description
1 polymer ?
#
loop_
_entity_poly.entity_id
_entity_poly.type
_entity_poly.pdbx_seq_one_letter_code
_entity_poly.pdbx_strand_id
1 'polypeptide(L)'
;MNNNKGAFTLAEVLITLGIIGIVASMTLPALITRNQNKALEASLKKNYSVLQQALDMYQAEHGERLKPEIIGIHELKPAIIKYFSVLIDCGFGAKDADKACMAVYEVDNENYKGYYKTYNKNIMRLALLDDGQFILKDGSTIFIENFAENVVFISVDVNGYRKNPNQWGHDLFTFQLMKDGSILPAGAPETLYNNKNTYCSATSTNSYNGVGCTYYAINDKDYFNNLPR
;
A
#
# COMPACT_ATOMS: atom_id res chain seq x y z
N MET A 1 4.46 -61.04 -32.90
CA MET A 1 4.99 -59.67 -32.73
C MET A 1 5.00 -59.34 -31.24
N ASN A 2 6.13 -59.54 -30.56
CA ASN A 2 6.25 -59.20 -29.14
C ASN A 2 6.57 -57.70 -29.05
N ASN A 3 5.57 -56.91 -28.70
CA ASN A 3 5.75 -55.52 -28.31
C ASN A 3 6.38 -55.51 -26.92
N ASN A 4 7.71 -55.42 -26.86
CA ASN A 4 8.44 -55.18 -25.62
C ASN A 4 8.14 -53.75 -25.18
N LYS A 5 7.04 -53.56 -24.44
CA LYS A 5 6.66 -52.26 -23.89
C LYS A 5 7.64 -51.96 -22.75
N GLY A 6 8.61 -51.09 -23.01
CA GLY A 6 9.51 -50.59 -21.97
C GLY A 6 8.70 -49.94 -20.85
N ALA A 7 8.85 -50.47 -19.63
CA ALA A 7 8.28 -49.91 -18.42
C ALA A 7 9.42 -49.25 -17.62
N PHE A 8 9.14 -48.10 -17.02
CA PHE A 8 10.11 -47.42 -16.16
C PHE A 8 10.37 -48.23 -14.88
N THR A 9 11.62 -48.30 -14.47
CA THR A 9 12.00 -48.89 -13.18
C THR A 9 11.65 -47.94 -12.03
N LEU A 10 11.43 -48.50 -10.83
CA LEU A 10 11.20 -47.70 -9.63
C LEU A 10 12.35 -46.72 -9.36
N ALA A 11 13.60 -47.14 -9.62
CA ALA A 11 14.77 -46.28 -9.45
C ALA A 11 14.76 -45.08 -10.40
N GLU A 12 14.40 -45.27 -11.67
CA GLU A 12 14.26 -44.18 -12.65
C GLU A 12 13.17 -43.17 -12.24
N VAL A 13 12.05 -43.65 -11.73
CA VAL A 13 10.96 -42.77 -11.25
C VAL A 13 11.39 -42.00 -10.00
N LEU A 14 12.09 -42.63 -9.05
CA LEU A 14 12.54 -41.96 -7.83
C LEU A 14 13.62 -40.90 -8.10
N ILE A 15 14.55 -41.18 -9.01
CA ILE A 15 15.59 -40.21 -9.40
C ILE A 15 14.95 -39.02 -10.11
N THR A 16 14.01 -39.24 -11.03
CA THR A 16 13.34 -38.14 -11.75
C THR A 16 12.50 -37.28 -10.82
N LEU A 17 11.72 -37.89 -9.91
CA LEU A 17 10.96 -37.14 -8.89
C LEU A 17 11.90 -36.40 -7.91
N GLY A 18 13.02 -36.99 -7.53
CA GLY A 18 14.04 -36.35 -6.69
C GLY A 18 14.63 -35.10 -7.36
N ILE A 19 15.01 -35.19 -8.64
CA ILE A 19 15.53 -34.05 -9.41
C ILE A 19 14.47 -32.96 -9.56
N ILE A 20 13.24 -33.31 -9.93
CA ILE A 20 12.13 -32.34 -10.07
C ILE A 20 11.85 -31.66 -8.73
N GLY A 21 11.87 -32.40 -7.62
CA GLY A 21 11.68 -31.85 -6.27
C GLY A 21 12.72 -30.80 -5.90
N ILE A 22 14.01 -31.10 -6.13
CA ILE A 22 15.11 -30.16 -5.87
C ILE A 22 14.96 -28.90 -6.73
N VAL A 23 14.78 -29.05 -8.04
CA VAL A 23 14.64 -27.92 -8.96
C VAL A 23 13.41 -27.07 -8.63
N ALA A 24 12.27 -27.69 -8.34
CA ALA A 24 11.05 -26.98 -7.95
C ALA A 24 11.24 -26.20 -6.64
N SER A 25 11.89 -26.81 -5.63
CA SER A 25 12.14 -26.14 -4.34
C SER A 25 13.00 -24.88 -4.47
N MET A 26 13.95 -24.86 -5.41
CA MET A 26 14.82 -23.70 -5.64
C MET A 26 14.14 -22.60 -6.48
N THR A 27 13.22 -22.97 -7.37
CA THR A 27 12.63 -22.05 -8.35
C THR A 27 11.29 -21.48 -7.93
N LEU A 28 10.45 -22.24 -7.20
CA LEU A 28 9.12 -21.80 -6.78
C LEU A 28 9.14 -20.55 -5.88
N PRO A 29 10.01 -20.44 -4.85
CA PRO A 29 10.03 -19.26 -4.00
C PRO A 29 10.34 -17.98 -4.81
N ALA A 30 11.35 -18.03 -5.68
CA ALA A 30 11.74 -16.90 -6.51
C ALA A 30 10.63 -16.47 -7.49
N LEU A 31 9.94 -17.45 -8.10
CA LEU A 31 8.82 -17.17 -9.00
C LEU A 31 7.62 -16.57 -8.25
N ILE A 32 7.29 -17.10 -7.07
CA ILE A 32 6.20 -16.58 -6.22
C ILE A 32 6.49 -15.13 -5.82
N THR A 33 7.68 -14.84 -5.30
CA THR A 33 8.07 -13.47 -4.92
C THR A 33 8.00 -12.52 -6.13
N ARG A 34 8.50 -12.94 -7.29
CA ARG A 34 8.44 -12.10 -8.51
C ARG A 34 7.01 -11.80 -8.95
N ASN A 35 6.11 -12.78 -8.86
CA ASN A 35 4.69 -12.59 -9.18
C ASN A 35 3.99 -11.67 -8.17
N GLN A 36 4.29 -11.83 -6.87
CA GLN A 36 3.77 -10.95 -5.81
C GLN A 36 4.23 -9.50 -6.02
N ASN A 37 5.52 -9.29 -6.32
CA ASN A 37 6.09 -7.97 -6.60
C ASN A 37 5.39 -7.28 -7.79
N LYS A 38 5.17 -8.02 -8.88
CA LYS A 38 4.42 -7.50 -10.04
C LYS A 38 2.96 -7.19 -9.71
N ALA A 39 2.33 -8.01 -8.88
CA ALA A 39 0.95 -7.77 -8.45
C ALA A 39 0.86 -6.49 -7.60
N LEU A 40 1.81 -6.26 -6.70
CA LEU A 40 1.89 -5.03 -5.91
C LEU A 40 2.10 -3.80 -6.79
N GLU A 41 3.04 -3.85 -7.74
CA GLU A 41 3.28 -2.76 -8.69
C GLU A 41 2.03 -2.42 -9.52
N ALA A 42 1.37 -3.45 -10.06
CA ALA A 42 0.14 -3.28 -10.84
C ALA A 42 -0.99 -2.71 -9.96
N SER A 43 -1.12 -3.19 -8.73
CA SER A 43 -2.14 -2.70 -7.79
C SER A 43 -1.87 -1.25 -7.37
N LEU A 44 -0.62 -0.86 -7.13
CA LEU A 44 -0.25 0.52 -6.85
C LEU A 44 -0.63 1.45 -8.00
N LYS A 45 -0.24 1.12 -9.23
CA LYS A 45 -0.57 1.92 -10.42
C LYS A 45 -2.08 2.04 -10.61
N LYS A 46 -2.81 0.94 -10.44
CA LYS A 46 -4.27 0.93 -10.50
C LYS A 46 -4.88 1.85 -9.45
N ASN A 47 -4.49 1.71 -8.18
CA ASN A 47 -5.02 2.54 -7.10
C ASN A 47 -4.69 4.02 -7.31
N TYR A 48 -3.50 4.35 -7.83
CA TYR A 48 -3.18 5.74 -8.17
C TYR A 48 -4.11 6.30 -9.25
N SER A 49 -4.42 5.51 -10.30
CA SER A 49 -5.42 5.90 -11.31
C SER A 49 -6.83 6.04 -10.73
N VAL A 50 -7.24 5.15 -9.82
CA VAL A 50 -8.55 5.23 -9.15
C VAL A 50 -8.65 6.50 -8.30
N LEU A 51 -7.60 6.86 -7.56
CA LEU A 51 -7.54 8.11 -6.80
C LEU A 51 -7.69 9.34 -7.71
N GLN A 52 -6.94 9.39 -8.81
CA GLN A 52 -7.04 10.50 -9.77
C GLN A 52 -8.47 10.60 -10.34
N GLN A 53 -9.04 9.48 -10.78
CA GLN A 53 -10.40 9.44 -11.30
C GLN A 53 -11.43 9.93 -10.28
N ALA A 54 -11.30 9.56 -9.00
CA ALA A 54 -12.21 10.04 -7.96
C ALA A 54 -12.14 11.57 -7.77
N LEU A 55 -10.94 12.16 -7.84
CA LEU A 55 -10.77 13.62 -7.77
C LEU A 55 -11.30 14.33 -9.03
N ASP A 56 -11.09 13.73 -10.21
CA ASP A 56 -11.63 14.25 -11.47
C ASP A 56 -13.17 14.20 -11.49
N MET A 57 -13.77 13.14 -10.95
CA MET A 57 -15.23 13.02 -10.78
C MET A 57 -15.77 14.09 -9.83
N TYR A 58 -15.06 14.38 -8.73
CA TYR A 58 -15.41 15.50 -7.86
C TYR A 58 -15.40 16.83 -8.62
N GLN A 59 -14.32 17.08 -9.37
CA GLN A 59 -14.18 18.31 -10.15
C GLN A 59 -15.30 18.45 -11.19
N ALA A 60 -15.68 17.36 -11.86
CA ALA A 60 -16.75 17.34 -12.84
C ALA A 60 -18.12 17.67 -12.22
N GLU A 61 -18.38 17.25 -10.99
CA GLU A 61 -19.66 17.49 -10.31
C GLU A 61 -19.75 18.90 -9.68
N HIS A 62 -18.67 19.42 -9.11
CA HIS A 62 -18.68 20.69 -8.36
C HIS A 62 -18.16 21.88 -9.18
N GLY A 63 -17.49 21.64 -10.32
CA GLY A 63 -16.88 22.66 -11.14
C GLY A 63 -15.52 23.18 -10.62
N GLU A 64 -15.06 22.67 -9.47
CA GLU A 64 -13.80 23.06 -8.85
C GLU A 64 -13.01 21.85 -8.33
N ARG A 65 -11.68 21.98 -8.26
CA ARG A 65 -10.81 20.94 -7.70
C ARG A 65 -10.79 21.03 -6.19
N LEU A 66 -10.80 19.86 -5.54
CA LEU A 66 -10.44 19.74 -4.14
C LEU A 66 -9.02 20.26 -3.92
N LYS A 67 -8.87 21.16 -2.94
CA LYS A 67 -7.58 21.72 -2.54
C LYS A 67 -7.44 21.65 -1.03
N PRO A 68 -6.22 21.49 -0.51
CA PRO A 68 -5.99 21.47 0.94
C PRO A 68 -6.46 22.75 1.65
N GLU A 69 -6.55 23.88 0.93
CA GLU A 69 -6.93 25.21 1.46
C GLU A 69 -8.44 25.38 1.66
N ILE A 70 -9.26 24.59 0.96
CA ILE A 70 -10.74 24.70 1.02
C ILE A 70 -11.37 23.56 1.80
N ILE A 71 -10.64 22.47 2.04
CA ILE A 71 -11.14 21.28 2.73
C ILE A 71 -10.94 21.47 4.22
N GLY A 72 -12.03 21.55 4.97
CA GLY A 72 -11.99 21.56 6.43
C GLY A 72 -11.51 20.23 7.01
N ILE A 73 -11.18 20.24 8.30
CA ILE A 73 -10.73 19.05 9.03
C ILE A 73 -11.81 17.95 8.96
N HIS A 74 -11.41 16.73 8.62
CA HIS A 74 -12.27 15.55 8.43
C HIS A 74 -13.30 15.66 7.30
N GLU A 75 -13.21 16.66 6.41
CA GLU A 75 -14.18 16.86 5.33
C GLU A 75 -13.80 16.14 4.04
N LEU A 76 -12.53 15.76 3.86
CA LEU A 76 -12.07 15.09 2.64
C LEU A 76 -12.83 13.78 2.40
N LYS A 77 -12.92 12.91 3.42
CA LYS A 77 -13.55 11.61 3.29
C LYS A 77 -15.01 11.73 2.82
N PRO A 78 -15.89 12.49 3.51
CA PRO A 78 -17.25 12.72 3.03
C PRO A 78 -17.33 13.24 1.59
N ALA A 79 -16.40 14.12 1.20
CA ALA A 79 -16.38 14.70 -0.13
C ALA A 79 -16.09 13.67 -1.23
N ILE A 80 -15.15 12.74 -1.00
CA ILE A 80 -14.65 11.84 -2.06
C ILE A 80 -15.18 10.42 -2.00
N ILE A 81 -15.65 9.93 -0.84
CA ILE A 81 -15.99 8.52 -0.63
C ILE A 81 -17.01 7.98 -1.64
N LYS A 82 -17.95 8.82 -2.09
CA LYS A 82 -19.00 8.46 -3.06
C LYS A 82 -18.47 8.13 -4.46
N TYR A 83 -17.27 8.61 -4.83
CA TYR A 83 -16.66 8.32 -6.14
C TYR A 83 -15.85 7.03 -6.12
N PHE A 84 -15.73 6.37 -4.97
CA PHE A 84 -15.08 5.08 -4.85
C PHE A 84 -16.10 3.93 -4.85
N SER A 85 -15.68 2.78 -5.37
CA SER A 85 -16.41 1.53 -5.21
C SER A 85 -16.18 0.95 -3.82
N VAL A 86 -16.80 1.55 -2.80
CA VAL A 86 -16.65 1.16 -1.40
C VAL A 86 -17.36 -0.17 -1.10
N LEU A 87 -16.69 -1.03 -0.35
CA LEU A 87 -17.21 -2.27 0.21
C LEU A 87 -17.60 -2.09 1.68
N ILE A 88 -16.74 -1.46 2.48
CA ILE A 88 -16.95 -1.21 3.91
C ILE A 88 -16.47 0.21 4.22
N ASP A 89 -17.33 1.02 4.83
CA ASP A 89 -16.94 2.28 5.46
C ASP A 89 -16.47 1.99 6.89
N CYS A 90 -15.21 2.34 7.17
CA CYS A 90 -14.53 2.07 8.43
C CYS A 90 -14.46 3.32 9.33
N GLY A 91 -15.31 4.33 9.13
CA GLY A 91 -15.34 5.51 10.00
C GLY A 91 -14.09 6.41 9.90
N PHE A 92 -13.83 7.16 10.97
CA PHE A 92 -12.79 8.19 11.04
C PHE A 92 -11.64 7.78 11.99
N GLY A 93 -11.20 6.52 11.89
CA GLY A 93 -10.01 6.04 12.60
C GLY A 93 -10.03 6.32 14.11
N ALA A 94 -9.21 7.29 14.55
CA ALA A 94 -9.08 7.65 15.97
C ALA A 94 -10.39 8.19 16.58
N LYS A 95 -11.21 8.91 15.80
CA LYS A 95 -12.47 9.51 16.29
C LYS A 95 -13.59 8.49 16.49
N ASP A 96 -13.53 7.36 15.78
CA ASP A 96 -14.55 6.30 15.78
C ASP A 96 -13.89 4.91 15.88
N ALA A 97 -13.09 4.69 16.92
CA ALA A 97 -12.31 3.46 17.09
C ALA A 97 -13.15 2.18 17.00
N ASP A 98 -14.41 2.19 17.45
CA ASP A 98 -15.33 1.04 17.40
C ASP A 98 -15.77 0.66 15.98
N LYS A 99 -15.75 1.62 15.04
CA LYS A 99 -16.06 1.39 13.62
C LYS A 99 -14.80 1.26 12.76
N ALA A 100 -13.65 1.62 13.31
CA ALA A 100 -12.39 1.62 12.60
C ALA A 100 -11.99 0.20 12.18
N CYS A 101 -11.68 0.04 10.89
CA CYS A 101 -11.10 -1.20 10.39
C CYS A 101 -9.71 -1.42 10.97
N MET A 102 -9.01 -0.32 11.22
CA MET A 102 -7.86 -0.25 12.10
C MET A 102 -8.08 0.82 13.16
N ALA A 103 -8.40 0.38 14.38
CA ALA A 103 -8.48 1.27 15.52
C ALA A 103 -7.10 1.89 15.79
N VAL A 104 -7.00 3.21 15.64
CA VAL A 104 -5.81 3.97 15.99
C VAL A 104 -5.98 4.51 17.42
N TYR A 105 -5.57 3.75 18.44
CA TYR A 105 -5.50 4.29 19.81
C TYR A 105 -4.22 5.14 19.99
N GLU A 106 -4.30 6.18 20.81
CA GLU A 106 -3.17 7.06 21.14
C GLU A 106 -1.96 6.29 21.72
N VAL A 107 -0.78 6.91 21.57
CA VAL A 107 0.58 6.37 21.71
C VAL A 107 0.94 5.93 23.16
N ASP A 108 0.04 6.09 24.12
CA ASP A 108 0.34 5.94 25.56
C ASP A 108 0.15 4.52 26.12
N ASN A 109 -0.17 3.52 25.29
CA ASN A 109 -0.34 2.14 25.74
C ASN A 109 0.69 1.18 25.11
N GLU A 110 1.53 0.58 25.95
CA GLU A 110 2.59 -0.39 25.58
C GLU A 110 2.07 -1.66 24.86
N ASN A 111 0.76 -1.82 24.69
CA ASN A 111 0.12 -2.91 23.95
C ASN A 111 -0.13 -2.61 22.46
N TYR A 112 0.39 -1.49 21.94
CA TYR A 112 0.25 -1.12 20.55
C TYR A 112 1.20 -1.90 19.63
N LYS A 113 0.78 -3.10 19.20
CA LYS A 113 1.40 -3.72 18.02
C LYS A 113 0.94 -2.92 16.80
N GLY A 114 1.71 -1.91 16.40
CA GLY A 114 1.48 -1.16 15.17
C GLY A 114 1.22 -2.14 14.03
N TYR A 115 -0.02 -2.14 13.51
CA TYR A 115 -0.45 -3.06 12.45
C TYR A 115 0.41 -2.87 11.20
N TYR A 116 0.85 -1.62 10.98
CA TYR A 116 1.79 -1.25 9.95
C TYR A 116 3.17 -0.98 10.50
N LYS A 117 4.15 -1.25 9.64
CA LYS A 117 5.57 -1.02 9.91
C LYS A 117 6.13 0.04 8.97
N THR A 118 7.16 0.73 9.42
CA THR A 118 7.98 1.60 8.56
C THR A 118 8.68 0.79 7.47
N TYR A 119 9.26 1.46 6.48
CA TYR A 119 9.99 0.80 5.39
C TYR A 119 11.11 -0.14 5.85
N ASN A 120 11.72 0.12 7.02
CA ASN A 120 12.70 -0.77 7.64
C ASN A 120 12.15 -1.64 8.77
N LYS A 121 10.84 -1.88 8.79
CA LYS A 121 10.14 -2.82 9.67
C LYS A 121 10.04 -2.43 11.15
N ASN A 122 10.32 -1.17 11.49
CA ASN A 122 10.07 -0.64 12.84
C ASN A 122 8.60 -0.29 13.05
N ILE A 123 8.21 -0.04 14.31
CA ILE A 123 6.87 0.43 14.63
C ILE A 123 6.63 1.78 13.96
N MET A 124 5.54 1.87 13.20
CA MET A 124 5.16 3.07 12.45
C MET A 124 4.27 3.98 13.31
N ARG A 125 4.39 5.30 13.12
CA ARG A 125 3.43 6.25 13.67
C ARG A 125 2.17 6.28 12.80
N LEU A 126 1.01 5.95 13.39
CA LEU A 126 -0.27 5.83 12.66
C LEU A 126 -1.03 7.15 12.49
N ALA A 127 -0.50 8.27 13.00
CA ALA A 127 -1.10 9.62 12.94
C ALA A 127 -1.14 10.25 11.52
N LEU A 128 -1.04 9.44 10.47
CA LEU A 128 -1.23 9.85 9.08
C LEU A 128 -2.29 8.97 8.40
N LEU A 129 -3.04 8.17 9.18
CA LEU A 129 -3.96 7.13 8.74
C LEU A 129 -5.28 7.12 9.55
N ASP A 130 -5.48 8.13 10.40
CA ASP A 130 -6.47 8.13 11.47
C ASP A 130 -7.65 9.07 11.25
N ASP A 131 -7.69 9.80 10.13
CA ASP A 131 -8.77 10.75 9.82
C ASP A 131 -9.82 10.23 8.83
N GLY A 132 -9.71 8.97 8.42
CA GLY A 132 -10.68 8.36 7.53
C GLY A 132 -10.21 7.02 7.00
N GLN A 133 -11.08 6.01 7.05
CA GLN A 133 -10.75 4.67 6.60
C GLN A 133 -11.92 4.07 5.84
N PHE A 134 -11.65 3.39 4.72
CA PHE A 134 -12.65 2.60 4.01
C PHE A 134 -11.98 1.56 3.10
N ILE A 135 -12.71 0.49 2.82
CA ILE A 135 -12.25 -0.65 2.00
C ILE A 135 -12.94 -0.61 0.65
N LEU A 136 -12.19 -0.78 -0.42
CA LEU A 136 -12.72 -0.88 -1.78
C LEU A 136 -13.16 -2.31 -2.12
N LYS A 137 -14.00 -2.47 -3.14
CA LYS A 137 -14.49 -3.78 -3.60
C LYS A 137 -13.40 -4.73 -4.10
N ASP A 138 -12.24 -4.23 -4.51
CA ASP A 138 -11.08 -5.05 -4.88
C ASP A 138 -10.24 -5.50 -3.66
N GLY A 139 -10.62 -5.04 -2.46
CA GLY A 139 -9.96 -5.34 -1.21
C GLY A 139 -8.84 -4.39 -0.83
N SER A 140 -8.53 -3.35 -1.61
CA SER A 140 -7.59 -2.32 -1.17
C SER A 140 -8.21 -1.46 -0.05
N THR A 141 -7.37 -0.91 0.81
CA THR A 141 -7.80 -0.08 1.93
C THR A 141 -7.30 1.33 1.75
N ILE A 142 -8.18 2.32 1.84
CA ILE A 142 -7.83 3.74 1.80
C ILE A 142 -7.82 4.29 3.22
N PHE A 143 -6.78 5.05 3.52
CA PHE A 143 -6.58 5.83 4.73
C PHE A 143 -6.43 7.31 4.36
N ILE A 144 -6.96 8.19 5.19
CA ILE A 144 -6.92 9.64 4.99
C ILE A 144 -6.27 10.28 6.22
N GLU A 145 -5.44 11.28 5.94
CA GLU A 145 -4.95 12.27 6.89
C GLU A 145 -5.41 13.64 6.42
N ASN A 146 -6.14 14.34 7.29
CA ASN A 146 -6.77 15.63 7.05
C ASN A 146 -7.02 16.37 8.38
N PHE A 147 -6.06 16.31 9.32
CA PHE A 147 -6.16 16.99 10.62
C PHE A 147 -5.45 18.36 10.62
N ALA A 148 -4.39 18.50 9.83
CA ALA A 148 -3.63 19.75 9.73
C ALA A 148 -4.17 20.66 8.62
N GLU A 149 -4.22 21.97 8.89
CA GLU A 149 -4.55 22.97 7.88
C GLU A 149 -3.61 22.86 6.67
N ASN A 150 -4.20 22.79 5.47
CA ASN A 150 -3.48 22.80 4.19
C ASN A 150 -2.57 21.60 3.90
N VAL A 151 -2.64 20.52 4.68
CA VAL A 151 -1.87 19.29 4.43
C VAL A 151 -2.80 18.10 4.44
N VAL A 152 -2.88 17.41 3.29
CA VAL A 152 -3.76 16.27 3.10
C VAL A 152 -2.99 15.12 2.50
N PHE A 153 -3.04 13.96 3.17
CA PHE A 153 -2.50 12.71 2.64
C PHE A 153 -3.61 11.69 2.44
N ILE A 154 -3.47 10.93 1.35
CA ILE A 154 -4.28 9.76 1.08
C ILE A 154 -3.31 8.60 0.97
N SER A 155 -3.42 7.64 1.87
CA SER A 155 -2.63 6.42 1.83
C SER A 155 -3.49 5.25 1.38
N VAL A 156 -2.91 4.35 0.58
CA VAL A 156 -3.59 3.17 0.06
C VAL A 156 -2.77 1.95 0.40
N ASP A 157 -3.37 1.01 1.10
CA ASP A 157 -2.90 -0.36 1.14
C ASP A 157 -3.44 -1.11 -0.07
N VAL A 158 -2.53 -1.48 -0.97
CA VAL A 158 -2.86 -2.03 -2.29
C VAL A 158 -3.16 -3.53 -2.28
N ASN A 159 -2.84 -4.25 -1.19
CA ASN A 159 -3.15 -5.67 -1.04
C ASN A 159 -4.28 -5.92 0.00
N GLY A 160 -4.58 -4.90 0.81
CA GLY A 160 -5.62 -4.84 1.83
C GLY A 160 -5.08 -5.11 3.23
N TYR A 161 -5.50 -4.29 4.20
CA TYR A 161 -4.95 -4.19 5.57
C TYR A 161 -4.85 -5.48 6.41
N ARG A 162 -5.54 -6.55 6.02
CA ARG A 162 -5.46 -7.87 6.68
C ARG A 162 -4.40 -8.77 6.08
N LYS A 163 -3.72 -8.36 5.01
CA LYS A 163 -2.70 -9.14 4.32
C LYS A 163 -1.33 -8.55 4.62
N ASN A 164 -0.43 -9.41 5.07
CA ASN A 164 0.97 -9.04 5.27
C ASN A 164 1.63 -8.63 3.94
N PRO A 165 2.68 -7.79 3.96
CA PRO A 165 3.43 -7.36 5.15
C PRO A 165 2.86 -6.21 5.99
N ASN A 166 1.88 -5.43 5.52
CA ASN A 166 1.45 -4.17 6.13
C ASN A 166 2.66 -3.28 6.43
N GLN A 167 3.34 -2.84 5.39
CA GLN A 167 4.60 -2.11 5.48
C GLN A 167 4.60 -0.92 4.51
N TRP A 168 4.94 0.25 5.06
CA TRP A 168 5.01 1.50 4.30
C TRP A 168 6.12 1.43 3.25
N GLY A 169 5.77 1.71 2.00
CA GLY A 169 6.64 1.53 0.84
C GLY A 169 6.64 0.11 0.27
N HIS A 170 5.94 -0.85 0.87
CA HIS A 170 5.83 -2.21 0.34
C HIS A 170 4.44 -2.51 -0.22
N ASP A 171 3.41 -2.31 0.61
CA ASP A 171 2.00 -2.46 0.25
C ASP A 171 1.15 -1.24 0.65
N LEU A 172 1.59 -0.48 1.66
CA LEU A 172 1.05 0.84 1.99
C LEU A 172 1.81 1.94 1.24
N PHE A 173 1.08 2.78 0.51
CA PHE A 173 1.64 3.87 -0.29
C PHE A 173 0.87 5.16 -0.07
N THR A 174 1.58 6.29 0.04
CA THR A 174 1.01 7.59 0.37
C THR A 174 1.13 8.57 -0.78
N PHE A 175 0.05 9.33 -0.97
CA PHE A 175 -0.08 10.41 -1.93
C PHE A 175 -0.43 11.70 -1.20
N GLN A 176 0.02 12.82 -1.73
CA GLN A 176 -0.25 14.15 -1.20
C GLN A 176 -1.15 14.91 -2.17
N LEU A 177 -2.21 15.53 -1.64
CA LEU A 177 -2.99 16.51 -2.39
C LEU A 177 -2.26 17.84 -2.39
N MET A 178 -2.00 18.37 -3.57
CA MET A 178 -1.25 19.60 -3.80
C MET A 178 -2.18 20.81 -3.85
N LYS A 179 -1.61 22.01 -3.75
CA LYS A 179 -2.37 23.28 -3.72
C LYS A 179 -3.14 23.57 -5.02
N ASP A 180 -2.67 23.04 -6.14
CA ASP A 180 -3.34 23.13 -7.44
C ASP A 180 -4.48 22.09 -7.61
N GLY A 181 -4.69 21.26 -6.58
CA GLY A 181 -5.66 20.16 -6.55
C GLY A 181 -5.19 18.89 -7.25
N SER A 182 -3.94 18.84 -7.73
CA SER A 182 -3.33 17.62 -8.24
C SER A 182 -2.95 16.68 -7.09
N ILE A 183 -2.81 15.39 -7.38
CA ILE A 183 -2.36 14.39 -6.42
C ILE A 183 -1.03 13.80 -6.85
N LEU A 184 0.00 13.97 -6.02
CA LEU A 184 1.35 13.52 -6.29
C LEU A 184 1.74 12.37 -5.35
N PRO A 185 2.54 11.40 -5.82
CA PRO A 185 3.09 10.39 -4.93
C PRO A 185 4.05 11.05 -3.94
N ALA A 186 3.90 10.73 -2.66
CA ALA A 186 4.80 11.23 -1.64
C ALA A 186 6.24 10.75 -1.94
N GLY A 187 7.21 11.63 -1.73
CA GLY A 187 8.59 11.45 -2.16
C GLY A 187 8.95 12.22 -3.43
N ALA A 188 7.95 12.73 -4.18
CA ALA A 188 8.19 13.63 -5.30
C ALA A 188 8.78 14.97 -4.78
N PRO A 189 9.59 15.69 -5.58
CA PRO A 189 10.30 16.90 -5.12
C PRO A 189 9.43 17.96 -4.45
N GLU A 190 8.19 18.13 -4.90
CA GLU A 190 7.25 19.14 -4.39
C GLU A 190 6.47 18.70 -3.15
N THR A 191 6.56 17.42 -2.77
CA THR A 191 5.83 16.86 -1.62
C THR A 191 6.59 17.07 -0.30
N LEU A 192 5.88 17.02 0.82
CA LEU A 192 6.43 17.24 2.16
C LEU A 192 7.54 16.23 2.51
N TYR A 193 7.33 14.96 2.15
CA TYR A 193 8.20 13.83 2.50
C TYR A 193 9.20 13.48 1.38
N ASN A 194 9.84 14.49 0.80
CA ASN A 194 10.70 14.35 -0.39
C ASN A 194 12.14 13.85 -0.11
N ASN A 195 12.61 13.88 1.14
CA ASN A 195 13.96 13.42 1.48
C ASN A 195 14.05 11.88 1.46
N LYS A 196 14.66 11.32 0.40
CA LYS A 196 14.86 9.87 0.24
C LYS A 196 15.54 9.20 1.43
N ASN A 197 16.62 9.79 1.95
CA ASN A 197 17.42 9.17 2.99
C ASN A 197 16.68 9.08 4.32
N THR A 198 15.68 9.93 4.53
CA THR A 198 14.84 9.94 5.74
C THR A 198 13.56 9.13 5.55
N TYR A 199 12.87 9.31 4.42
CA TYR A 199 11.50 8.83 4.21
C TYR A 199 11.38 7.66 3.23
N CYS A 200 12.48 7.19 2.64
CA CYS A 200 12.53 5.94 1.89
C CYS A 200 13.93 5.30 1.95
N SER A 201 14.32 4.84 3.13
CA SER A 201 15.65 4.25 3.34
C SER A 201 15.60 3.03 4.26
N ALA A 202 16.33 1.97 3.91
CA ALA A 202 16.46 0.78 4.75
C ALA A 202 17.15 1.06 6.10
N THR A 203 17.92 2.15 6.20
CA THR A 203 18.70 2.50 7.40
C THR A 203 18.09 3.61 8.25
N SER A 204 17.04 4.28 7.77
CA SER A 204 16.42 5.41 8.49
C SER A 204 15.64 4.92 9.71
N THR A 205 15.89 5.53 10.86
CA THR A 205 15.15 5.28 12.12
C THR A 205 13.94 6.19 12.30
N ASN A 206 13.61 7.03 11.31
CA ASN A 206 12.48 7.94 11.39
C ASN A 206 11.16 7.16 11.42
N SER A 207 10.21 7.58 12.27
CA SER A 207 8.91 6.93 12.43
C SER A 207 7.97 7.09 11.21
N TYR A 208 8.29 7.99 10.29
CA TYR A 208 7.64 8.20 8.99
C TYR A 208 8.43 7.60 7.82
N ASN A 209 9.44 6.77 8.09
CA ASN A 209 10.18 6.10 7.03
C ASN A 209 9.25 5.16 6.23
N GLY A 210 9.17 5.38 4.91
CA GLY A 210 8.28 4.70 3.99
C GLY A 210 7.27 5.61 3.31
N VAL A 211 6.91 6.76 3.90
CA VAL A 211 5.98 7.71 3.28
C VAL A 211 6.45 8.13 1.89
N GLY A 212 7.73 8.51 1.79
CA GLY A 212 8.34 8.99 0.55
C GLY A 212 8.65 7.88 -0.47
N CYS A 213 8.40 6.61 -0.13
CA CYS A 213 8.70 5.51 -1.03
C CYS A 213 7.77 5.42 -2.23
N THR A 214 6.57 5.99 -2.16
CA THR A 214 5.58 5.94 -3.25
C THR A 214 6.12 6.48 -4.56
N TYR A 215 6.84 7.61 -4.52
CA TYR A 215 7.44 8.19 -5.71
C TYR A 215 8.44 7.23 -6.37
N TYR A 216 9.27 6.55 -5.57
CA TYR A 216 10.23 5.58 -6.10
C TYR A 216 9.54 4.31 -6.58
N ALA A 217 8.52 3.82 -5.87
CA ALA A 217 7.75 2.65 -6.26
C ALA A 217 7.05 2.82 -7.63
N ILE A 218 6.63 4.03 -7.96
CA ILE A 218 5.99 4.32 -9.25
C ILE A 218 7.01 4.49 -10.39
N ASN A 219 8.16 5.12 -10.10
CA ASN A 219 9.11 5.57 -11.14
C ASN A 219 10.32 4.64 -11.35
N ASP A 220 10.72 3.86 -10.34
CA ASP A 220 11.83 2.92 -10.44
C ASP A 220 11.32 1.50 -10.75
N LYS A 221 11.71 1.00 -11.92
CA LYS A 221 11.30 -0.33 -12.43
C LYS A 221 11.82 -1.48 -11.56
N ASP A 222 12.92 -1.26 -10.85
CA ASP A 222 13.54 -2.28 -10.01
C ASP A 222 13.17 -2.15 -8.53
N TYR A 223 12.35 -1.16 -8.18
CA TYR A 223 11.95 -0.89 -6.80
C TYR A 223 11.41 -2.14 -6.09
N PHE A 224 10.40 -2.78 -6.69
CA PHE A 224 9.76 -3.94 -6.10
C PHE A 224 10.68 -5.17 -6.03
N ASN A 225 11.69 -5.25 -6.91
CA ASN A 225 12.70 -6.32 -6.87
C ASN A 225 13.70 -6.13 -5.72
N ASN A 226 13.85 -4.91 -5.23
CA ASN A 226 14.82 -4.49 -4.22
C ASN A 226 14.16 -4.16 -2.86
N LEU A 227 12.93 -4.63 -2.63
CA LEU A 227 12.25 -4.44 -1.36
C LEU A 227 13.05 -5.06 -0.20
N PRO A 228 13.06 -4.43 0.99
CA PRO A 228 13.73 -4.95 2.16
C PRO A 228 13.09 -6.27 2.60
N ARG A 229 13.87 -7.35 2.49
CA ARG A 229 13.45 -8.72 2.81
C ARG A 229 13.35 -8.99 4.29
#